data_AF-A0A4V3RIP9-F1
#
_entry.id   AF-A0A4V3RIP9-F1
#
_cell.length_a   1.000
_cell.length_b   1.000
_cell.length_c   1.000
_cell.angle_alpha   90.00
_cell.angle_beta   90.00
_cell.angle_gamma   90.00
#
_symmetry.space_group_name_H-M   'P 1'
#
loop_
_entity.id
_entity.type
_entity.pdbx_description
1 polymer ?
#
loop_
_entity_poly.entity_id
_entity_poly.type
_entity_poly.pdbx_seq_one_letter_code
_entity_poly.pdbx_strand_id
1 'polypeptide(L)'
;MKALNLKNISWSLIISAMMCMVAFASCSDDEKEDVNITFPELKEETHVVGDEIEISFNAPVDWQLTSKAAWCKFVNGDFEDATTSGKAGNQTVTAKILGDGQDYINDNTTEITLKMGDKEQVIYKITRSKKAFSGLTIKSVPEAEGEEEVEYSAENPIVVKGCDIDTNRDEYLVIETNIEDANLTVGIKEGDNPDWIKIEKDNNKYKLAFNKDKKDLDPKYSFGTDKGGKIIFSVMTSDNSIIGTAEIPVAYEGLKEGVLVSTPAYPNLRISQNGKKITSTDANNKSKVYQDKIETEITTRDDEFEIVTFEQVGSFMAFPGMEPVYQADGFIFGEDAVTDWVHVEANGTKCTLTFDPYVFSYNYDNRGVVVMAFPKKEYEKIKNDLEKNIIVDDYINPRYQSYVLGAPVQTEDVVMSFTTCIAMDGELFPIANMIGEDCTTKYDGEEIEGAGTDNIYTSNIFSMLFSTSEDGKVYYEIKNGVDGMILENDEFDGFSAGLTNKAGKDYIVLSTANAETLPLQQGKQIKVKSSNGEVLALLIINIGENPF
;
A
#
# COMPACT_ATOMS: atom_id res chain seq x y z
N MET A 1 26.54 65.50 9.20
CA MET A 1 27.51 64.79 8.32
C MET A 1 26.77 63.57 7.79
N LYS A 2 26.52 63.35 6.49
CA LYS A 2 27.07 63.78 5.19
C LYS A 2 25.87 63.91 4.22
N ALA A 3 25.69 65.06 3.56
CA ALA A 3 26.02 65.35 2.15
C ALA A 3 24.87 65.02 1.15
N LEU A 4 24.48 66.07 0.42
CA LEU A 4 23.44 66.15 -0.61
C LEU A 4 23.82 65.43 -1.92
N ASN A 5 22.80 65.03 -2.69
CA ASN A 5 22.83 65.19 -4.15
C ASN A 5 21.40 65.40 -4.71
N LEU A 6 21.23 66.52 -5.43
CA LEU A 6 20.03 66.87 -6.21
C LEU A 6 20.07 66.18 -7.58
N LYS A 7 18.90 65.84 -8.14
CA LYS A 7 18.53 66.16 -9.53
C LYS A 7 17.07 65.82 -9.88
N ASN A 8 16.49 66.72 -10.68
CA ASN A 8 15.29 66.60 -11.52
C ASN A 8 13.92 66.81 -10.88
N ILE A 9 13.60 68.10 -10.74
CA ILE A 9 12.24 68.65 -10.75
C ILE A 9 11.66 68.44 -12.16
N SER A 10 10.60 67.64 -12.28
CA SER A 10 9.77 67.44 -13.48
C SER A 10 8.62 68.45 -13.44
N TRP A 11 8.64 69.52 -14.24
CA TRP A 11 8.03 69.65 -15.59
C TRP A 11 6.57 69.15 -15.70
N SER A 12 5.66 69.54 -14.80
CA SER A 12 4.22 69.34 -15.07
C SER A 12 3.29 70.45 -14.57
N LEU A 13 3.83 71.62 -14.22
CA LEU A 13 3.04 72.76 -13.72
C LEU A 13 3.33 74.12 -14.40
N ILE A 14 3.96 74.13 -15.59
CA ILE A 14 4.31 75.38 -16.35
C ILE A 14 3.79 75.34 -17.80
N ILE A 15 2.61 74.75 -18.08
CA ILE A 15 1.95 74.87 -19.40
C ILE A 15 0.44 75.10 -19.23
N SER A 16 0.04 76.08 -18.40
CA SER A 16 -1.36 76.55 -18.36
C SER A 16 -1.51 78.07 -18.27
N ALA A 17 -0.45 78.83 -18.56
CA ALA A 17 -0.49 80.29 -18.44
C ALA A 17 0.54 80.98 -19.34
N MET A 18 0.30 81.03 -20.66
CA MET A 18 0.78 82.18 -21.47
C MET A 18 0.16 82.19 -22.87
N MET A 19 -0.08 83.42 -23.34
CA MET A 19 -0.57 83.87 -24.65
C MET A 19 -2.10 83.96 -24.83
N CYS A 20 -2.69 85.08 -25.22
CA CYS A 20 -2.33 86.49 -25.16
C CYS A 20 -3.62 87.23 -25.55
N MET A 21 -4.07 88.19 -24.75
CA MET A 21 -5.06 89.17 -25.20
C MET A 21 -4.45 89.98 -26.35
N VAL A 22 -5.09 89.95 -27.51
CA VAL A 22 -4.93 90.99 -28.53
C VAL A 22 -6.32 91.35 -29.03
N ALA A 23 -6.81 92.50 -28.59
CA ALA A 23 -7.97 93.13 -29.19
C ALA A 23 -7.53 93.80 -30.50
N PHE A 24 -8.12 93.37 -31.61
CA PHE A 24 -8.29 94.21 -32.79
C PHE A 24 -9.76 94.15 -33.18
N ALA A 25 -10.46 95.26 -33.00
CA ALA A 25 -11.63 95.57 -33.79
C ALA A 25 -11.12 96.01 -35.18
N SER A 26 -11.52 95.28 -36.20
CA SER A 26 -11.54 95.75 -37.58
C SER A 26 -12.60 94.94 -38.31
N CYS A 27 -13.78 95.53 -38.50
CA CYS A 27 -14.74 95.05 -39.48
C CYS A 27 -14.04 95.03 -40.84
N SER A 28 -13.81 93.82 -41.34
CA SER A 28 -13.72 93.54 -42.76
C SER A 28 -14.79 92.50 -43.01
N ASP A 29 -15.84 92.94 -43.70
CA ASP A 29 -16.93 92.13 -44.22
C ASP A 29 -16.31 91.20 -45.28
N ASP A 30 -15.86 90.03 -44.85
CA ASP A 30 -15.71 88.88 -45.74
C ASP A 30 -16.77 87.88 -45.29
N GLU A 31 -17.80 87.73 -46.13
CA GLU A 31 -18.79 86.67 -46.03
C GLU A 31 -18.02 85.34 -46.00
N LYS A 32 -17.79 84.79 -44.80
CA LYS A 32 -17.30 83.42 -44.67
C LYS A 32 -18.41 82.54 -45.22
N GLU A 33 -18.13 81.88 -46.34
CA GLU A 33 -18.91 80.72 -46.76
C GLU A 33 -19.10 79.83 -45.52
N ASP A 34 -20.35 79.69 -45.08
CA ASP A 34 -20.71 78.83 -43.96
C ASP A 34 -20.50 77.40 -44.43
N VAL A 35 -19.29 76.86 -44.19
CA VAL A 35 -18.91 75.52 -44.63
C VAL A 35 -19.84 74.54 -43.92
N ASN A 36 -20.69 73.87 -44.68
CA ASN A 36 -21.66 72.93 -44.12
C ASN A 36 -20.96 71.69 -43.55
N ILE A 37 -20.81 71.65 -42.22
CA ILE A 37 -20.20 70.52 -41.49
C ILE A 37 -21.24 69.43 -41.26
N THR A 38 -21.01 68.24 -41.82
CA THR A 38 -21.80 67.03 -41.55
C THR A 38 -20.90 65.97 -40.92
N PHE A 39 -21.32 65.40 -39.80
CA PHE A 39 -20.58 64.34 -39.12
C PHE A 39 -20.99 62.95 -39.65
N PRO A 40 -20.06 61.97 -39.62
CA PRO A 40 -20.41 60.56 -39.80
C PRO A 40 -21.43 60.07 -38.76
N GLU A 41 -22.17 59.01 -39.11
CA GLU A 41 -23.00 58.31 -38.14
C GLU A 41 -22.16 57.62 -37.06
N LEU A 42 -22.70 57.54 -35.84
CA LEU A 42 -22.07 56.85 -34.72
C LEU A 42 -21.93 55.35 -35.04
N LYS A 43 -20.72 54.82 -34.85
CA LYS A 43 -20.46 53.38 -34.90
C LYS A 43 -20.15 52.83 -33.51
N GLU A 44 -20.68 51.64 -33.21
CA GLU A 44 -20.35 50.90 -32.01
C GLU A 44 -19.60 49.62 -32.39
N GLU A 45 -18.41 49.41 -31.83
CA GLU A 45 -17.55 48.28 -32.17
C GLU A 45 -16.90 47.68 -30.92
N THR A 46 -16.63 46.36 -30.96
CA THR A 46 -15.96 45.63 -29.88
C THR A 46 -14.66 45.05 -30.40
N HIS A 47 -13.57 45.27 -29.67
CA HIS A 47 -12.21 44.94 -30.07
C HIS A 47 -11.41 44.35 -28.90
N VAL A 48 -10.40 43.54 -29.20
CA VAL A 48 -9.44 43.02 -28.22
C VAL A 48 -8.17 43.89 -28.21
N VAL A 49 -7.31 43.67 -27.21
CA VAL A 49 -6.01 44.36 -27.14
C VAL A 49 -5.14 43.96 -28.33
N GLY A 50 -4.51 44.95 -28.95
CA GLY A 50 -3.67 44.78 -30.13
C GLY A 50 -4.39 45.07 -31.45
N ASP A 51 -5.72 45.15 -31.44
CA ASP A 51 -6.50 45.49 -32.64
C ASP A 51 -6.24 46.93 -33.08
N GLU A 52 -6.28 47.11 -34.41
CA GLU A 52 -6.21 48.40 -35.07
C GLU A 52 -7.53 48.69 -35.80
N ILE A 53 -8.04 49.90 -35.61
CA ILE A 53 -9.33 50.36 -36.11
C ILE A 53 -9.08 51.49 -37.12
N GLU A 54 -9.56 51.34 -38.34
CA GLU A 54 -9.50 52.39 -39.35
C GLU A 54 -10.73 53.30 -39.28
N ILE A 55 -10.52 54.56 -38.91
CA ILE A 55 -11.54 55.58 -38.81
C ILE A 55 -11.47 56.45 -40.06
N SER A 56 -12.42 56.26 -40.97
CA SER A 56 -12.51 57.02 -42.22
C SER A 56 -13.66 58.03 -42.20
N PHE A 57 -13.37 59.29 -42.53
CA PHE A 57 -14.34 60.38 -42.57
C PHE A 57 -13.95 61.47 -43.59
N ASN A 58 -14.91 62.26 -44.02
CA ASN A 58 -14.67 63.48 -44.79
C ASN A 58 -14.80 64.69 -43.86
N ALA A 59 -13.77 65.53 -43.82
CA ALA A 59 -13.77 66.76 -43.04
C ALA A 59 -13.62 67.98 -43.97
N PRO A 60 -14.61 68.88 -44.07
CA PRO A 60 -14.52 70.05 -44.95
C PRO A 60 -13.64 71.18 -44.37
N VAL A 61 -13.22 71.05 -43.10
CA VAL A 61 -12.33 71.97 -42.36
C VAL A 61 -11.28 71.19 -41.57
N ASP A 62 -10.30 71.89 -40.99
CA ASP A 62 -9.35 71.30 -40.05
C ASP A 62 -10.07 70.57 -38.91
N TRP A 63 -9.55 69.42 -38.53
CA TRP A 63 -10.23 68.48 -37.64
C TRP A 63 -9.32 67.99 -36.52
N GLN A 64 -9.94 67.48 -35.46
CA GLN A 64 -9.29 66.83 -34.33
C GLN A 64 -10.11 65.63 -33.87
N LEU A 65 -9.44 64.49 -33.67
CA LEU A 65 -10.01 63.32 -33.00
C LEU A 65 -9.47 63.25 -31.58
N THR A 66 -10.37 62.98 -30.63
CA THR A 66 -10.03 62.81 -29.21
C THR A 66 -10.68 61.53 -28.68
N SER A 67 -9.87 60.65 -28.11
CA SER A 67 -10.33 59.49 -27.33
C SER A 67 -10.46 59.87 -25.86
N LYS A 68 -11.55 59.47 -25.21
CA LYS A 68 -11.73 59.66 -23.76
C LYS A 68 -10.86 58.71 -22.91
N ALA A 69 -10.33 57.65 -23.50
CA ALA A 69 -9.58 56.64 -22.77
C ALA A 69 -8.11 56.58 -23.22
N ALA A 70 -7.21 56.50 -22.25
CA ALA A 70 -5.77 56.41 -22.49
C ALA A 70 -5.32 55.15 -23.24
N TRP A 71 -6.15 54.10 -23.24
CA TRP A 71 -5.88 52.83 -23.91
C TRP A 71 -6.30 52.80 -25.39
N CYS A 72 -7.06 53.79 -25.88
CA CYS A 72 -7.38 53.93 -27.29
C CYS A 72 -6.60 55.12 -27.83
N LYS A 73 -5.53 54.85 -28.60
CA LYS A 73 -4.63 55.88 -29.12
C LYS A 73 -4.62 55.92 -30.63
N PHE A 74 -4.53 57.11 -31.20
CA PHE A 74 -4.37 57.30 -32.63
C PHE A 74 -2.91 57.20 -33.03
N VAL A 75 -2.64 56.52 -34.13
CA VAL A 75 -1.30 56.35 -34.70
C VAL A 75 -1.05 57.44 -35.74
N ASN A 76 0.04 58.20 -35.55
CA ASN A 76 0.50 59.20 -36.50
C ASN A 76 2.02 59.08 -36.70
N GLY A 77 2.43 58.31 -37.71
CA GLY A 77 3.83 57.92 -37.87
C GLY A 77 4.30 57.11 -36.66
N ASP A 78 5.39 57.56 -36.02
CA ASP A 78 5.97 56.92 -34.83
C ASP A 78 5.31 57.37 -33.50
N PHE A 79 4.28 58.22 -33.55
CA PHE A 79 3.62 58.77 -32.36
C PHE A 79 2.25 58.13 -32.12
N GLU A 80 2.00 57.71 -30.88
CA GLU A 80 0.71 57.23 -30.41
C GLU A 80 0.18 58.18 -29.31
N ASP A 81 -0.97 58.82 -29.55
CA ASP A 81 -1.58 59.75 -28.58
C ASP A 81 -3.12 59.62 -28.56
N ALA A 82 -3.75 59.99 -27.45
CA ALA A 82 -5.21 59.98 -27.30
C ALA A 82 -5.88 61.10 -28.12
N THR A 83 -5.10 62.01 -28.70
CA THR A 83 -5.59 63.10 -29.56
C THR A 83 -4.74 63.17 -30.84
N THR A 84 -5.38 63.36 -31.98
CA THR A 84 -4.69 63.64 -33.25
C THR A 84 -5.48 64.68 -34.05
N SER A 85 -4.82 65.38 -34.96
CA SER A 85 -5.43 66.43 -35.77
C SER A 85 -4.89 66.44 -37.19
N GLY A 86 -5.65 67.02 -38.11
CA GLY A 86 -5.28 67.10 -39.51
C GLY A 86 -6.01 68.21 -40.26
N LYS A 87 -5.69 68.32 -41.55
CA LYS A 87 -6.27 69.31 -42.46
C LYS A 87 -7.57 68.82 -43.09
N ALA A 88 -8.36 69.73 -43.65
CA ALA A 88 -9.54 69.38 -44.44
C ALA A 88 -9.24 68.35 -45.55
N GLY A 89 -10.19 67.46 -45.84
CA GLY A 89 -10.11 66.42 -46.87
C GLY A 89 -10.76 65.09 -46.46
N ASN A 90 -10.58 64.07 -47.29
CA ASN A 90 -10.84 62.69 -46.91
C ASN A 90 -9.71 62.21 -46.00
N GLN A 91 -10.06 61.66 -44.86
CA GLN A 91 -9.13 61.24 -43.83
C GLN A 91 -9.37 59.78 -43.47
N THR A 92 -8.27 59.08 -43.22
CA THR A 92 -8.26 57.74 -42.63
C THR A 92 -7.24 57.75 -41.51
N VAL A 93 -7.69 57.50 -40.29
CA VAL A 93 -6.87 57.51 -39.07
C VAL A 93 -6.94 56.15 -38.43
N THR A 94 -5.78 55.56 -38.12
CA THR A 94 -5.72 54.30 -37.38
C THR A 94 -5.74 54.58 -35.88
N ALA A 95 -6.65 53.93 -35.16
CA ALA A 95 -6.66 53.86 -33.71
C ALA A 95 -6.22 52.47 -33.25
N LYS A 96 -5.41 52.38 -32.21
CA LYS A 96 -4.89 51.14 -31.65
C LYS A 96 -5.41 50.92 -30.24
N ILE A 97 -5.80 49.69 -29.95
CA ILE A 97 -6.32 49.27 -28.65
C ILE A 97 -5.16 48.70 -27.81
N LEU A 98 -4.75 49.43 -26.78
CA LEU A 98 -3.65 49.05 -25.89
C LEU A 98 -4.13 48.21 -24.71
N GLY A 99 -3.20 47.47 -24.08
CA GLY A 99 -3.49 46.60 -22.93
C GLY A 99 -3.45 47.28 -21.56
N ASP A 100 -3.00 48.53 -21.50
CA ASP A 100 -2.82 49.24 -20.22
C ASP A 100 -4.14 49.33 -19.44
N GLY A 101 -4.10 48.94 -18.16
CA GLY A 101 -5.24 48.97 -17.25
C GLY A 101 -6.44 48.11 -17.68
N GLN A 102 -6.23 47.05 -18.46
CA GLN A 102 -7.29 46.10 -18.80
C GLN A 102 -7.70 45.27 -17.58
N ASP A 103 -9.01 45.15 -17.37
CA ASP A 103 -9.62 44.43 -16.24
C ASP A 103 -10.03 43.00 -16.64
N TYR A 104 -10.03 42.05 -15.69
CA TYR A 104 -10.44 40.66 -15.93
C TYR A 104 -11.95 40.42 -15.77
N ILE A 105 -12.67 41.33 -15.12
CA ILE A 105 -14.08 41.17 -14.74
C ILE A 105 -14.98 41.85 -15.77
N ASN A 106 -14.67 43.10 -16.11
CA ASN A 106 -15.53 43.97 -16.93
C ASN A 106 -14.85 44.41 -18.23
N ASP A 107 -15.63 44.50 -19.30
CA ASP A 107 -15.23 45.20 -20.51
C ASP A 107 -15.07 46.70 -20.23
N ASN A 108 -14.17 47.37 -20.96
CA ASN A 108 -13.98 48.81 -20.84
C ASN A 108 -14.51 49.52 -22.08
N THR A 109 -15.25 50.61 -21.90
CA THR A 109 -15.81 51.38 -23.02
C THR A 109 -15.19 52.77 -23.10
N THR A 110 -15.07 53.29 -24.31
CA THR A 110 -14.63 54.67 -24.58
C THR A 110 -15.38 55.25 -25.77
N GLU A 111 -15.35 56.57 -25.87
CA GLU A 111 -15.93 57.33 -26.98
C GLU A 111 -14.81 58.09 -27.70
N ILE A 112 -14.92 58.15 -29.03
CA ILE A 112 -14.08 59.00 -29.89
C ILE A 112 -14.93 60.16 -30.40
N THR A 113 -14.49 61.36 -30.07
CA THR A 113 -15.10 62.61 -30.50
C THR A 113 -14.32 63.18 -31.69
N LEU A 114 -15.02 63.48 -32.78
CA LEU A 114 -14.50 64.26 -33.90
C LEU A 114 -14.92 65.71 -33.73
N LYS A 115 -13.95 66.62 -33.77
CA LYS A 115 -14.15 68.07 -33.80
C LYS A 115 -13.79 68.60 -35.19
N MET A 116 -14.68 69.41 -35.76
CA MET A 116 -14.49 70.09 -37.04
C MET A 116 -14.91 71.56 -36.86
N GLY A 117 -13.96 72.49 -36.98
CA GLY A 117 -14.19 73.90 -36.63
C GLY A 117 -14.65 74.06 -35.17
N ASP A 118 -15.80 74.70 -34.96
CA ASP A 118 -16.39 74.95 -33.64
C ASP A 118 -17.41 73.88 -33.21
N LYS A 119 -17.62 72.82 -34.01
CA LYS A 119 -18.58 71.74 -33.72
C LYS A 119 -17.86 70.44 -33.36
N GLU A 120 -18.44 69.64 -32.47
CA GLU A 120 -17.94 68.32 -32.08
C GLU A 120 -19.06 67.27 -31.97
N GLN A 121 -18.76 66.02 -32.31
CA GLN A 121 -19.69 64.90 -32.20
C GLN A 121 -18.94 63.60 -31.89
N VAL A 122 -19.54 62.73 -31.07
CA VAL A 122 -19.07 61.34 -30.88
C VAL A 122 -19.39 60.55 -32.13
N ILE A 123 -18.35 59.99 -32.77
CA ILE A 123 -18.49 59.23 -34.01
C ILE A 123 -18.20 57.73 -33.82
N TYR A 124 -17.53 57.34 -32.74
CA TYR A 124 -17.31 55.95 -32.37
C TYR A 124 -17.51 55.74 -30.86
N LYS A 125 -18.08 54.59 -30.51
CA LYS A 125 -18.08 54.03 -29.16
C LYS A 125 -17.42 52.66 -29.22
N ILE A 126 -16.26 52.54 -28.59
CA ILE A 126 -15.43 51.33 -28.64
C ILE A 126 -15.55 50.61 -27.32
N THR A 127 -15.83 49.30 -27.39
CA THR A 127 -15.76 48.38 -26.26
C THR A 127 -14.49 47.54 -26.37
N ARG A 128 -13.54 47.72 -25.45
CA ARG A 128 -12.39 46.83 -25.28
C ARG A 128 -12.79 45.67 -24.39
N SER A 129 -12.74 44.45 -24.94
CA SER A 129 -13.05 43.25 -24.18
C SER A 129 -12.16 43.11 -22.94
N LYS A 130 -12.71 42.52 -21.87
CA LYS A 130 -11.96 42.15 -20.67
C LYS A 130 -10.75 41.26 -20.98
N LYS A 131 -9.78 41.27 -20.08
CA LYS A 131 -8.57 40.45 -20.19
C LYS A 131 -8.95 38.97 -20.07
N ALA A 132 -8.50 38.15 -21.01
CA ALA A 132 -8.56 36.70 -20.87
C ALA A 132 -7.43 36.25 -19.94
N PHE A 133 -7.71 35.30 -19.05
CA PHE A 133 -6.64 34.59 -18.34
C PHE A 133 -6.23 33.36 -19.15
N SER A 134 -4.96 33.00 -19.05
CA SER A 134 -4.36 31.84 -19.71
C SER A 134 -3.16 31.38 -18.90
N GLY A 135 -2.65 30.19 -19.19
CA GLY A 135 -1.42 29.69 -18.56
C GLY A 135 -1.63 29.11 -17.16
N LEU A 136 -2.86 28.71 -16.80
CA LEU A 136 -3.05 27.84 -15.65
C LEU A 136 -2.54 26.44 -15.99
N THR A 137 -1.53 25.98 -15.26
CA THR A 137 -1.04 24.59 -15.31
C THR A 137 -1.26 23.92 -13.97
N ILE A 138 -1.66 22.65 -13.99
CA ILE A 138 -1.89 21.83 -12.80
C ILE A 138 -1.05 20.57 -12.97
N LYS A 139 -0.05 20.37 -12.11
CA LYS A 139 0.91 19.27 -12.27
C LYS A 139 1.07 18.46 -10.99
N SER A 140 1.52 17.22 -11.11
CA SER A 140 2.02 16.46 -9.96
C SER A 140 3.32 17.08 -9.45
N VAL A 141 3.59 16.89 -8.16
CA VAL A 141 4.93 17.11 -7.60
C VAL A 141 5.61 15.74 -7.52
N PRO A 142 6.75 15.54 -8.23
CA PRO A 142 7.52 14.29 -8.17
C PRO A 142 7.88 13.91 -6.73
N GLU A 143 7.72 12.64 -6.37
CA GLU A 143 7.99 12.15 -5.01
C GLU A 143 9.45 11.70 -4.85
N ALA A 144 10.09 11.30 -5.94
CA ALA A 144 11.49 10.89 -5.98
C ALA A 144 12.29 11.60 -7.09
N GLU A 145 13.61 11.69 -6.90
CA GLU A 145 14.52 12.19 -7.93
C GLU A 145 14.45 11.31 -9.19
N GLY A 146 14.16 11.92 -10.34
CA GLY A 146 14.06 11.24 -11.63
C GLY A 146 12.64 10.91 -12.08
N GLU A 147 11.61 11.17 -11.26
CA GLU A 147 10.20 11.11 -11.69
C GLU A 147 9.81 12.36 -12.48
N GLU A 148 9.03 12.18 -13.56
CA GLU A 148 8.52 13.28 -14.38
C GLU A 148 7.22 13.86 -13.81
N GLU A 149 7.07 15.18 -13.94
CA GLU A 149 5.81 15.86 -13.64
C GLU A 149 4.72 15.43 -14.62
N VAL A 150 3.54 15.15 -14.10
CA VAL A 150 2.34 14.84 -14.88
C VAL A 150 1.45 16.06 -14.90
N GLU A 151 1.14 16.59 -16.08
CA GLU A 151 0.19 17.70 -16.24
C GLU A 151 -1.25 17.18 -16.37
N TYR A 152 -2.13 17.68 -15.52
CA TYR A 152 -3.52 17.24 -15.43
C TYR A 152 -4.46 18.14 -16.23
N SER A 153 -5.41 17.51 -16.91
CA SER A 153 -6.40 18.17 -17.76
C SER A 153 -7.70 17.35 -17.81
N ALA A 154 -8.66 17.78 -18.63
CA ALA A 154 -9.85 16.97 -18.91
C ALA A 154 -9.53 15.64 -19.61
N GLU A 155 -8.42 15.57 -20.35
CA GLU A 155 -7.97 14.38 -21.07
C GLU A 155 -6.99 13.53 -20.26
N ASN A 156 -6.25 14.16 -19.33
CA ASN A 156 -5.35 13.47 -18.40
C ASN A 156 -5.83 13.68 -16.95
N PRO A 157 -6.71 12.80 -16.43
CA PRO A 157 -7.35 13.00 -15.13
C PRO A 157 -6.38 12.82 -13.96
N ILE A 158 -6.77 13.35 -12.81
CA ILE A 158 -6.06 13.11 -11.54
C ILE A 158 -6.45 11.71 -11.03
N VAL A 159 -5.46 10.92 -10.65
CA VAL A 159 -5.66 9.61 -10.01
C VAL A 159 -5.23 9.73 -8.55
N VAL A 160 -6.20 9.74 -7.63
CA VAL A 160 -5.94 9.84 -6.18
C VAL A 160 -5.34 8.52 -5.69
N LYS A 161 -4.22 8.65 -4.97
CA LYS A 161 -3.46 7.52 -4.40
C LYS A 161 -4.32 6.68 -3.47
N GLY A 162 -4.05 5.37 -3.48
CA GLY A 162 -4.69 4.42 -2.59
C GLY A 162 -4.38 4.67 -1.12
N CYS A 163 -5.36 4.45 -0.24
CA CYS A 163 -5.13 4.49 1.20
C CYS A 163 -4.61 3.13 1.74
N ASP A 164 -4.05 3.13 2.94
CA ASP A 164 -3.63 1.91 3.63
C ASP A 164 -4.78 1.41 4.54
N ILE A 165 -4.66 0.21 5.11
CA ILE A 165 -5.58 -0.25 6.16
C ILE A 165 -5.32 0.54 7.46
N ASP A 166 -4.05 0.84 7.75
CA ASP A 166 -3.67 1.73 8.85
C ASP A 166 -3.67 3.18 8.40
N THR A 167 -4.56 4.00 8.96
CA THR A 167 -4.70 5.42 8.63
C THR A 167 -3.43 6.23 8.84
N ASN A 168 -2.52 5.79 9.70
CA ASN A 168 -1.24 6.47 9.91
C ASN A 168 -0.25 6.30 8.75
N ARG A 169 -0.57 5.41 7.80
CA ARG A 169 0.25 5.10 6.62
C ARG A 169 -0.44 5.47 5.32
N ASP A 170 -1.52 6.25 5.38
CA ASP A 170 -2.23 6.72 4.19
C ASP A 170 -1.33 7.61 3.32
N GLU A 171 -1.34 7.34 2.02
CA GLU A 171 -0.66 8.15 1.03
C GLU A 171 -1.53 9.33 0.59
N TYR A 172 -0.88 10.35 0.04
CA TYR A 172 -1.52 11.50 -0.55
C TYR A 172 -0.81 11.89 -1.83
N LEU A 173 -1.57 12.30 -2.84
CA LEU A 173 -1.03 12.91 -4.03
C LEU A 173 -0.81 14.40 -3.77
N VAL A 174 0.37 14.92 -4.08
CA VAL A 174 0.62 16.37 -4.10
C VAL A 174 0.49 16.88 -5.53
N ILE A 175 -0.37 17.86 -5.72
CA ILE A 175 -0.47 18.61 -6.97
C ILE A 175 -0.07 20.07 -6.73
N GLU A 176 0.48 20.71 -7.76
CA GLU A 176 0.90 22.10 -7.75
C GLU A 176 0.23 22.85 -8.90
N THR A 177 -0.28 24.04 -8.60
CA THR A 177 -0.87 24.95 -9.59
C THR A 177 0.08 26.10 -9.87
N ASN A 178 0.18 26.49 -11.14
CA ASN A 178 0.95 27.65 -11.57
C ASN A 178 0.13 28.49 -12.55
N ILE A 179 0.27 29.81 -12.44
CA ILE A 179 -0.36 30.79 -13.32
C ILE A 179 0.62 31.92 -13.61
N GLU A 180 0.63 32.42 -14.85
CA GLU A 180 1.62 33.41 -15.31
C GLU A 180 1.44 34.80 -14.66
N ASP A 181 0.20 35.25 -14.46
CA ASP A 181 -0.07 36.56 -13.86
C ASP A 181 -0.03 36.47 -12.33
N ALA A 182 1.01 37.06 -11.74
CA ALA A 182 1.23 37.07 -10.29
C ALA A 182 0.15 37.78 -9.47
N ASN A 183 -0.76 38.54 -10.10
CA ASN A 183 -1.91 39.15 -9.43
C ASN A 183 -3.11 38.21 -9.32
N LEU A 184 -3.04 37.03 -9.94
CA LEU A 184 -4.06 36.01 -9.88
C LEU A 184 -3.68 34.93 -8.89
N THR A 185 -4.69 34.32 -8.28
CA THR A 185 -4.53 33.19 -7.38
C THR A 185 -5.37 32.02 -7.84
N VAL A 186 -4.94 30.81 -7.50
CA VAL A 186 -5.70 29.59 -7.74
C VAL A 186 -6.26 29.09 -6.42
N GLY A 187 -7.53 28.73 -6.45
CA GLY A 187 -8.25 28.20 -5.30
C GLY A 187 -9.15 27.07 -5.71
N ILE A 188 -9.59 26.35 -4.68
CA ILE A 188 -10.62 25.34 -4.80
C ILE A 188 -11.71 25.77 -3.82
N LYS A 189 -12.94 25.96 -4.30
CA LYS A 189 -14.05 26.39 -3.46
C LYS A 189 -14.59 25.23 -2.65
N GLU A 190 -14.97 25.50 -1.41
CA GLU A 190 -15.61 24.50 -0.55
C GLU A 190 -16.94 24.03 -1.15
N GLY A 191 -17.13 22.72 -1.20
CA GLY A 191 -18.33 22.08 -1.79
C GLY A 191 -18.29 21.86 -3.30
N ASP A 192 -17.31 22.40 -4.02
CA ASP A 192 -17.21 22.22 -5.48
C ASP A 192 -16.48 20.93 -5.89
N ASN A 193 -15.99 20.15 -4.92
CA ASN A 193 -15.23 18.92 -5.19
C ASN A 193 -15.95 17.69 -4.65
N PRO A 194 -15.59 16.50 -5.15
CA PRO A 194 -16.15 15.26 -4.66
C PRO A 194 -15.81 15.08 -3.19
N ASP A 195 -16.82 14.76 -2.40
CA ASP A 195 -16.75 14.68 -0.95
C ASP A 195 -15.94 13.47 -0.45
N TRP A 196 -15.71 12.50 -1.33
CA TRP A 196 -14.79 11.38 -1.14
C TRP A 196 -13.30 11.76 -1.21
N ILE A 197 -12.97 13.00 -1.61
CA ILE A 197 -11.59 13.50 -1.59
C ILE A 197 -11.40 14.43 -0.40
N LYS A 198 -10.40 14.13 0.42
CA LYS A 198 -9.85 15.06 1.40
C LYS A 198 -8.80 15.93 0.71
N ILE A 199 -8.99 17.25 0.78
CA ILE A 199 -8.11 18.24 0.17
C ILE A 199 -7.50 19.11 1.25
N GLU A 200 -6.17 19.16 1.33
CA GLU A 200 -5.43 20.07 2.20
C GLU A 200 -4.60 21.02 1.33
N LYS A 201 -4.82 22.33 1.47
CA LYS A 201 -4.12 23.37 0.70
C LYS A 201 -2.91 23.89 1.47
N ASP A 202 -1.78 24.00 0.78
CA ASP A 202 -0.56 24.68 1.23
C ASP A 202 -0.03 25.57 0.09
N ASN A 203 -0.27 26.88 0.17
CA ASN A 203 0.01 27.84 -0.90
C ASN A 203 -0.59 27.44 -2.25
N ASN A 204 0.24 27.14 -3.26
CA ASN A 204 -0.15 26.67 -4.58
C ASN A 204 -0.17 25.13 -4.70
N LYS A 205 0.09 24.42 -3.60
CA LYS A 205 0.07 22.97 -3.52
C LYS A 205 -1.18 22.45 -2.83
N TYR A 206 -1.65 21.30 -3.27
CA TYR A 206 -2.82 20.62 -2.73
C TYR A 206 -2.48 19.15 -2.49
N LYS A 207 -2.72 18.68 -1.27
CA LYS A 207 -2.65 17.26 -0.92
C LYS A 207 -4.02 16.65 -1.09
N LEU A 208 -4.11 15.61 -1.92
CA LEU A 208 -5.33 14.87 -2.21
C LEU A 208 -5.21 13.45 -1.64
N ALA A 209 -6.17 13.06 -0.81
CA ALA A 209 -6.26 11.72 -0.26
C ALA A 209 -7.72 11.23 -0.24
N PHE A 210 -7.91 9.93 -0.15
CA PHE A 210 -9.24 9.36 0.04
C PHE A 210 -9.83 9.76 1.40
N ASN A 211 -11.08 10.22 1.42
CA ASN A 211 -11.79 10.60 2.63
C ASN A 211 -12.49 9.39 3.26
N LYS A 212 -11.81 8.73 4.21
CA LYS A 212 -12.35 7.56 4.93
C LYS A 212 -13.57 7.84 5.81
N ASP A 213 -13.90 9.11 6.08
CA ASP A 213 -15.13 9.46 6.79
C ASP A 213 -16.39 9.19 5.94
N LYS A 214 -16.22 9.01 4.63
CA LYS A 214 -17.28 8.60 3.70
C LYS A 214 -17.53 7.10 3.78
N LYS A 215 -18.59 6.74 4.50
CA LYS A 215 -18.98 5.34 4.76
C LYS A 215 -19.71 4.65 3.61
N ASP A 216 -20.19 5.42 2.64
CA ASP A 216 -20.89 4.94 1.45
C ASP A 216 -19.94 4.47 0.35
N LEU A 217 -18.64 4.76 0.47
CA LEU A 217 -17.59 4.25 -0.38
C LEU A 217 -16.66 3.34 0.41
N ASP A 218 -16.45 2.15 -0.10
CA ASP A 218 -15.50 1.22 0.47
C ASP A 218 -14.09 1.51 -0.12
N PRO A 219 -13.11 1.89 0.71
CA PRO A 219 -11.77 2.28 0.26
C PRO A 219 -11.01 1.17 -0.47
N LYS A 220 -11.45 -0.09 -0.37
CA LYS A 220 -10.86 -1.22 -1.09
C LYS A 220 -10.94 -1.07 -2.59
N TYR A 221 -12.05 -0.53 -3.10
CA TYR A 221 -12.36 -0.59 -4.52
C TYR A 221 -11.86 0.64 -5.26
N SER A 222 -11.18 0.38 -6.37
CA SER A 222 -10.84 1.39 -7.36
C SER A 222 -12.08 1.84 -8.13
N PHE A 223 -12.06 3.07 -8.64
CA PHE A 223 -13.09 3.56 -9.55
C PHE A 223 -12.56 4.63 -10.49
N GLY A 224 -13.10 4.64 -11.71
CA GLY A 224 -12.72 5.57 -12.76
C GLY A 224 -13.38 6.94 -12.63
N THR A 225 -13.10 7.78 -13.63
CA THR A 225 -13.60 9.16 -13.71
C THR A 225 -15.12 9.26 -13.92
N ASP A 226 -15.76 8.17 -14.37
CA ASP A 226 -17.21 8.06 -14.51
C ASP A 226 -17.94 8.17 -13.16
N LYS A 227 -17.31 7.71 -12.07
CA LYS A 227 -17.82 7.80 -10.70
C LYS A 227 -17.12 8.85 -9.85
N GLY A 228 -15.86 9.16 -10.15
CA GLY A 228 -15.05 10.02 -9.28
C GLY A 228 -15.46 11.50 -9.31
N GLY A 229 -16.13 11.98 -10.35
CA GLY A 229 -16.50 13.40 -10.46
C GLY A 229 -15.31 14.26 -10.90
N LYS A 230 -15.30 15.54 -10.49
CA LYS A 230 -14.28 16.51 -10.91
C LYS A 230 -13.88 17.46 -9.78
N ILE A 231 -12.61 17.82 -9.71
CA ILE A 231 -12.13 18.95 -8.90
C ILE A 231 -12.21 20.22 -9.74
N ILE A 232 -12.74 21.30 -9.17
CA ILE A 232 -12.88 22.59 -9.85
C ILE A 232 -11.85 23.57 -9.29
N PHE A 233 -10.85 23.90 -10.11
CA PHE A 233 -9.87 24.93 -9.81
C PHE A 233 -10.39 26.26 -10.32
N SER A 234 -10.53 27.24 -9.42
CA SER A 234 -10.97 28.59 -9.74
C SER A 234 -9.78 29.54 -9.77
N VAL A 235 -9.66 30.29 -10.87
CA VAL A 235 -8.73 31.40 -10.99
C VAL A 235 -9.42 32.65 -10.50
N MET A 236 -8.81 33.33 -9.54
CA MET A 236 -9.38 34.47 -8.84
C MET A 236 -8.45 35.67 -8.86
N THR A 237 -9.05 36.85 -8.94
CA THR A 237 -8.38 38.14 -8.68
C THR A 237 -8.16 38.36 -7.17
N SER A 238 -7.41 39.40 -6.81
CA SER A 238 -7.08 39.73 -5.41
C SER A 238 -8.27 40.04 -4.50
N ASP A 239 -9.43 40.37 -5.08
CA ASP A 239 -10.72 40.55 -4.40
C ASP A 239 -11.56 39.26 -4.33
N ASN A 240 -11.00 38.11 -4.73
CA ASN A 240 -11.63 36.79 -4.82
C ASN A 240 -12.74 36.66 -5.88
N SER A 241 -12.82 37.56 -6.87
CA SER A 241 -13.72 37.38 -8.01
C SER A 241 -13.22 36.24 -8.91
N ILE A 242 -14.08 35.26 -9.20
CA ILE A 242 -13.74 34.14 -10.09
C ILE A 242 -13.79 34.61 -11.54
N ILE A 243 -12.67 34.51 -12.24
CA ILE A 243 -12.53 34.95 -13.64
C ILE A 243 -12.43 33.77 -14.61
N GLY A 244 -12.22 32.56 -14.08
CA GLY A 244 -12.52 31.31 -14.78
C GLY A 244 -12.16 30.07 -13.98
N THR A 245 -12.41 28.92 -14.60
CA THR A 245 -12.32 27.62 -13.94
C THR A 245 -11.67 26.57 -14.83
N ALA A 246 -11.02 25.61 -14.20
CA ALA A 246 -10.56 24.37 -14.82
C ALA A 246 -11.18 23.17 -14.06
N GLU A 247 -11.89 22.32 -14.79
CA GLU A 247 -12.50 21.11 -14.24
C GLU A 247 -11.65 19.89 -14.59
N ILE A 248 -11.10 19.24 -13.57
CA ILE A 248 -10.22 18.08 -13.75
C ILE A 248 -10.95 16.83 -13.25
N PRO A 249 -11.26 15.84 -14.12
CA PRO A 249 -11.82 14.58 -13.69
C PRO A 249 -10.88 13.86 -12.74
N VAL A 250 -11.46 13.14 -11.80
CA VAL A 250 -10.71 12.40 -10.77
C VAL A 250 -11.10 10.93 -10.77
N ALA A 251 -10.13 10.07 -10.51
CA ALA A 251 -10.30 8.64 -10.28
C ALA A 251 -9.60 8.23 -8.97
N TYR A 252 -9.87 7.02 -8.50
CA TYR A 252 -9.27 6.48 -7.28
C TYR A 252 -8.67 5.09 -7.54
N GLU A 253 -7.48 4.84 -7.02
CA GLU A 253 -6.74 3.58 -7.25
C GLU A 253 -7.21 2.40 -6.39
N GLY A 254 -8.11 2.61 -5.42
CA GLY A 254 -8.41 1.59 -4.40
C GLY A 254 -7.29 1.50 -3.35
N LEU A 255 -7.45 0.62 -2.36
CA LEU A 255 -6.47 0.39 -1.28
C LEU A 255 -5.06 0.21 -1.84
N LYS A 256 -3.99 0.71 -1.23
CA LYS A 256 -2.62 0.62 -1.76
C LYS A 256 -2.23 -0.81 -2.22
N GLU A 257 -1.52 -0.91 -3.35
CA GLU A 257 -1.27 -2.18 -4.09
C GLU A 257 -0.70 -3.32 -3.24
N GLY A 258 0.21 -3.01 -2.31
CA GLY A 258 0.87 -4.00 -1.46
C GLY A 258 0.16 -4.29 -0.15
N VAL A 259 -1.04 -3.76 0.07
CA VAL A 259 -1.75 -3.94 1.35
C VAL A 259 -2.58 -5.21 1.31
N LEU A 260 -2.32 -6.08 2.28
CA LEU A 260 -3.13 -7.28 2.55
C LEU A 260 -3.19 -7.54 4.04
N VAL A 261 -4.39 -7.84 4.54
CA VAL A 261 -4.61 -8.31 5.91
C VAL A 261 -5.55 -9.50 5.87
N SER A 262 -5.21 -10.54 6.62
CA SER A 262 -6.06 -11.71 6.85
C SER A 262 -6.62 -11.69 8.27
N THR A 263 -7.93 -11.85 8.44
CA THR A 263 -8.57 -11.88 9.77
C THR A 263 -9.53 -13.06 9.90
N PRO A 264 -9.40 -13.92 10.93
CA PRO A 264 -8.29 -13.96 11.89
C PRO A 264 -6.96 -14.39 11.26
N ALA A 265 -5.85 -14.03 11.90
CA ALA A 265 -4.52 -14.56 11.57
C ALA A 265 -4.23 -15.86 12.34
N TYR A 266 -3.47 -16.76 11.72
CA TYR A 266 -3.16 -18.08 12.25
C TYR A 266 -1.65 -18.31 12.37
N PRO A 267 -1.00 -17.77 13.41
CA PRO A 267 0.40 -18.02 13.66
C PRO A 267 0.63 -19.47 14.12
N ASN A 268 1.82 -19.99 13.81
CA ASN A 268 2.36 -21.28 14.30
C ASN A 268 1.33 -22.41 14.30
N LEU A 269 0.93 -22.85 13.11
CA LEU A 269 -0.07 -23.88 12.94
C LEU A 269 0.52 -25.28 13.13
N ARG A 270 -0.05 -26.05 14.06
CA ARG A 270 0.20 -27.49 14.22
C ARG A 270 -1.05 -28.28 13.92
N ILE A 271 -0.90 -29.27 13.05
CA ILE A 271 -1.96 -30.16 12.63
C ILE A 271 -1.71 -31.53 13.27
N SER A 272 -2.74 -32.15 13.83
CA SER A 272 -2.65 -33.54 14.32
C SER A 272 -2.46 -34.52 13.17
N GLN A 273 -1.96 -35.73 13.46
CA GLN A 273 -1.76 -36.76 12.44
C GLN A 273 -3.02 -37.06 11.64
N ASN A 274 -4.22 -37.00 12.23
CA ASN A 274 -5.47 -37.25 11.51
C ASN A 274 -5.99 -36.05 10.67
N GLY A 275 -5.28 -34.91 10.65
CA GLY A 275 -5.67 -33.71 9.91
C GLY A 275 -6.77 -32.86 10.55
N LYS A 276 -7.43 -33.33 11.63
CA LYS A 276 -8.67 -32.73 12.16
C LYS A 276 -8.47 -31.75 13.31
N LYS A 277 -7.48 -31.94 14.17
CA LYS A 277 -7.20 -31.02 15.28
C LYS A 277 -6.15 -30.03 14.83
N ILE A 278 -6.52 -28.75 14.81
CA ILE A 278 -5.67 -27.66 14.35
C ILE A 278 -5.37 -26.77 15.55
N THR A 279 -4.10 -26.59 15.88
CA THR A 279 -3.66 -25.74 16.99
C THR A 279 -2.90 -24.54 16.42
N SER A 280 -3.34 -23.33 16.74
CA SER A 280 -2.63 -22.10 16.42
C SER A 280 -2.12 -21.47 17.71
N THR A 281 -0.84 -21.09 17.74
CA THR A 281 -0.19 -20.55 18.94
C THR A 281 0.37 -19.16 18.65
N ASP A 282 -0.05 -18.17 19.44
CA ASP A 282 0.42 -16.81 19.30
C ASP A 282 1.84 -16.60 19.88
N ALA A 283 2.41 -15.42 19.67
CA ALA A 283 3.73 -15.06 20.20
C ALA A 283 3.81 -15.01 21.74
N ASN A 284 2.68 -15.06 22.45
CA ASN A 284 2.60 -15.12 23.90
C ASN A 284 2.38 -16.56 24.42
N ASN A 285 2.59 -17.57 23.58
CA ASN A 285 2.35 -18.99 23.87
C ASN A 285 0.90 -19.32 24.25
N LYS A 286 -0.06 -18.52 23.79
CA LYS A 286 -1.49 -18.85 23.93
C LYS A 286 -1.96 -19.62 22.73
N SER A 287 -2.42 -20.85 22.97
CA SER A 287 -2.92 -21.74 21.94
C SER A 287 -4.45 -21.68 21.82
N LYS A 288 -4.94 -21.64 20.60
CA LYS A 288 -6.35 -21.84 20.26
C LYS A 288 -6.49 -23.07 19.37
N VAL A 289 -7.47 -23.92 19.71
CA VAL A 289 -7.73 -25.17 19.01
C VAL A 289 -8.97 -25.02 18.13
N TYR A 290 -8.86 -25.50 16.89
CA TYR A 290 -9.91 -25.59 15.89
C TYR A 290 -10.09 -27.06 15.49
N GLN A 291 -11.26 -27.37 14.91
CA GLN A 291 -11.61 -28.71 14.44
C GLN A 291 -11.94 -28.66 12.96
N ASP A 292 -11.45 -29.66 12.22
CA ASP A 292 -11.63 -29.95 10.80
C ASP A 292 -11.10 -28.89 9.83
N LYS A 293 -11.24 -27.59 10.12
CA LYS A 293 -10.84 -26.49 9.26
C LYS A 293 -10.53 -25.19 10.01
N ILE A 294 -9.87 -24.27 9.32
CA ILE A 294 -9.74 -22.85 9.70
C ILE A 294 -10.23 -21.96 8.56
N GLU A 295 -10.71 -20.77 8.90
CA GLU A 295 -11.26 -19.82 7.94
C GLU A 295 -10.71 -18.42 8.21
N THR A 296 -10.25 -17.73 7.17
CA THR A 296 -9.78 -16.35 7.25
C THR A 296 -10.41 -15.52 6.15
N GLU A 297 -10.63 -14.23 6.42
CA GLU A 297 -11.11 -13.27 5.44
C GLU A 297 -9.96 -12.33 5.04
N ILE A 298 -9.73 -12.20 3.74
CA ILE A 298 -8.69 -11.36 3.16
C ILE A 298 -9.27 -9.99 2.83
N THR A 299 -8.57 -8.94 3.26
CA THR A 299 -8.81 -7.56 2.83
C THR A 299 -7.63 -7.10 1.98
N THR A 300 -7.89 -6.79 0.72
CA THR A 300 -6.90 -6.23 -0.22
C THR A 300 -7.59 -5.36 -1.28
N ARG A 301 -6.82 -4.74 -2.19
CA ARG A 301 -7.35 -3.92 -3.28
C ARG A 301 -8.29 -4.75 -4.15
N ASP A 302 -9.47 -4.21 -4.42
CA ASP A 302 -10.48 -4.80 -5.32
C ASP A 302 -10.90 -6.24 -4.96
N ASP A 303 -10.58 -6.72 -3.75
CA ASP A 303 -10.72 -8.12 -3.33
C ASP A 303 -10.01 -9.14 -4.25
N GLU A 304 -9.01 -8.69 -5.00
CA GLU A 304 -8.25 -9.53 -5.94
C GLU A 304 -6.92 -9.97 -5.33
N PHE A 305 -6.74 -11.29 -5.20
CA PHE A 305 -5.52 -11.91 -4.71
C PHE A 305 -5.26 -13.25 -5.38
N GLU A 306 -4.02 -13.74 -5.23
CA GLU A 306 -3.58 -15.05 -5.69
C GLU A 306 -3.00 -15.85 -4.53
N ILE A 307 -3.38 -17.12 -4.44
CA ILE A 307 -2.85 -18.04 -3.43
C ILE A 307 -1.56 -18.67 -3.96
N VAL A 308 -0.53 -18.65 -3.14
CA VAL A 308 0.75 -19.32 -3.40
C VAL A 308 1.05 -20.26 -2.26
N THR A 309 1.36 -21.51 -2.60
CA THR A 309 1.76 -22.55 -1.64
C THR A 309 3.12 -23.12 -2.03
N PHE A 310 3.96 -23.38 -1.04
CA PHE A 310 5.25 -24.02 -1.21
C PHE A 310 5.61 -24.80 0.05
N GLU A 311 6.49 -25.79 -0.10
CA GLU A 311 6.90 -26.64 1.00
C GLU A 311 7.92 -25.90 1.88
N GLN A 312 7.82 -26.13 3.19
CA GLN A 312 8.78 -25.69 4.20
C GLN A 312 9.41 -26.92 4.85
N VAL A 313 10.68 -27.17 4.54
CA VAL A 313 11.46 -28.28 5.09
C VAL A 313 12.10 -27.84 6.40
N GLY A 314 12.10 -28.72 7.39
CA GLY A 314 12.59 -28.39 8.72
C GLY A 314 12.47 -29.53 9.71
N SER A 315 12.79 -29.23 10.96
CA SER A 315 12.77 -30.20 12.06
C SER A 315 12.26 -29.57 13.35
N PHE A 316 11.72 -30.42 14.23
CA PHE A 316 11.33 -29.97 15.57
C PHE A 316 12.54 -29.95 16.49
N MET A 317 12.86 -28.76 16.99
CA MET A 317 13.90 -28.56 17.98
C MET A 317 13.31 -28.67 19.38
N ALA A 318 13.84 -29.61 20.17
CA ALA A 318 13.47 -29.79 21.56
C ALA A 318 14.43 -29.00 22.47
N PHE A 319 13.88 -28.10 23.29
CA PHE A 319 14.64 -27.39 24.32
C PHE A 319 14.12 -27.79 25.71
N PRO A 320 14.99 -28.04 26.70
CA PRO A 320 14.55 -28.43 28.04
C PRO A 320 13.53 -27.44 28.64
N GLY A 321 12.34 -27.93 29.00
CA GLY A 321 11.29 -27.12 29.61
C GLY A 321 10.46 -26.27 28.63
N MET A 322 10.61 -26.45 27.33
CA MET A 322 9.83 -25.77 26.30
C MET A 322 9.12 -26.75 25.37
N GLU A 323 7.96 -26.35 24.85
CA GLU A 323 7.31 -27.07 23.75
C GLU A 323 8.25 -27.11 22.52
N PRO A 324 8.38 -28.26 21.83
CA PRO A 324 9.24 -28.37 20.65
C PRO A 324 8.88 -27.31 19.61
N VAL A 325 9.84 -26.59 19.04
CA VAL A 325 9.57 -25.55 18.03
C VAL A 325 9.98 -26.07 16.66
N TYR A 326 9.13 -25.87 15.65
CA TYR A 326 9.51 -26.19 14.28
C TYR A 326 10.49 -25.14 13.76
N GLN A 327 11.67 -25.57 13.38
CA GLN A 327 12.68 -24.75 12.74
C GLN A 327 12.73 -25.12 11.25
N ALA A 328 12.52 -24.12 10.41
CA ALA A 328 12.66 -24.28 8.97
C ALA A 328 14.12 -24.19 8.56
N ASP A 329 14.53 -25.13 7.71
CA ASP A 329 15.88 -25.28 7.18
C ASP A 329 15.92 -25.02 5.66
N GLY A 330 14.75 -24.95 5.00
CA GLY A 330 14.65 -24.62 3.58
C GLY A 330 13.22 -24.54 3.05
N PHE A 331 13.09 -24.12 1.79
CA PHE A 331 11.82 -24.00 1.08
C PHE A 331 11.93 -24.64 -0.31
N ILE A 332 10.89 -25.35 -0.74
CA ILE A 332 10.84 -26.01 -2.05
C ILE A 332 9.60 -25.50 -2.80
N PHE A 333 9.81 -25.06 -4.05
CA PHE A 333 8.78 -24.55 -4.95
C PHE A 333 8.58 -25.49 -6.14
N GLY A 334 7.42 -25.39 -6.79
CA GLY A 334 7.15 -26.10 -8.05
C GLY A 334 6.74 -27.56 -7.83
N GLU A 335 7.01 -28.40 -8.83
CA GLU A 335 6.53 -29.79 -8.89
C GLU A 335 7.16 -30.71 -7.82
N ASP A 336 8.34 -30.34 -7.31
CA ASP A 336 9.05 -31.09 -6.28
C ASP A 336 8.50 -30.84 -4.86
N ALA A 337 7.65 -29.81 -4.68
CA ALA A 337 7.13 -29.41 -3.39
C ALA A 337 5.95 -30.29 -2.94
N VAL A 338 6.02 -30.83 -1.72
CA VAL A 338 4.97 -31.66 -1.11
C VAL A 338 3.94 -30.78 -0.39
N THR A 339 3.01 -30.21 -1.15
CA THR A 339 1.96 -29.29 -0.62
C THR A 339 0.54 -29.82 -0.72
N ASP A 340 0.33 -30.98 -1.34
CA ASP A 340 -0.96 -31.58 -1.69
C ASP A 340 -1.86 -31.92 -0.48
N TRP A 341 -1.27 -32.05 0.71
CA TRP A 341 -2.00 -32.31 1.95
C TRP A 341 -2.66 -31.05 2.57
N VAL A 342 -2.39 -29.85 2.03
CA VAL A 342 -3.02 -28.60 2.46
C VAL A 342 -3.94 -28.09 1.35
N HIS A 343 -5.23 -28.04 1.64
CA HIS A 343 -6.24 -27.58 0.69
C HIS A 343 -6.70 -26.17 1.04
N VAL A 344 -6.67 -25.27 0.06
CA VAL A 344 -7.13 -23.88 0.21
C VAL A 344 -8.31 -23.64 -0.73
N GLU A 345 -9.50 -23.42 -0.17
CA GLU A 345 -10.70 -23.03 -0.92
C GLU A 345 -10.98 -21.53 -0.72
N ALA A 346 -10.90 -20.76 -1.80
CA ALA A 346 -11.23 -19.33 -1.80
C ALA A 346 -12.63 -19.10 -2.40
N ASN A 347 -13.52 -18.46 -1.63
CA ASN A 347 -14.83 -18.01 -2.06
C ASN A 347 -14.94 -16.50 -1.83
N GLY A 348 -14.65 -15.72 -2.88
CA GLY A 348 -14.41 -14.29 -2.75
C GLY A 348 -13.21 -14.03 -1.84
N THR A 349 -13.39 -13.17 -0.84
CA THR A 349 -12.37 -12.84 0.17
C THR A 349 -12.17 -13.91 1.24
N LYS A 350 -13.10 -14.87 1.36
CA LYS A 350 -13.05 -15.88 2.40
C LYS A 350 -12.23 -17.09 1.95
N CYS A 351 -11.15 -17.38 2.66
CA CYS A 351 -10.32 -18.57 2.47
C CYS A 351 -10.60 -19.60 3.57
N THR A 352 -10.78 -20.85 3.16
CA THR A 352 -10.93 -22.01 4.05
C THR A 352 -9.75 -22.95 3.86
N LEU A 353 -9.08 -23.34 4.94
CA LEU A 353 -7.98 -24.30 4.91
C LEU A 353 -8.38 -25.60 5.60
N THR A 354 -8.11 -26.73 4.95
CA THR A 354 -8.27 -28.09 5.47
C THR A 354 -7.01 -28.93 5.24
N PHE A 355 -6.84 -29.98 6.02
CA PHE A 355 -5.59 -30.75 6.07
C PHE A 355 -5.86 -32.25 5.99
N ASP A 356 -5.07 -32.93 5.16
CA ASP A 356 -5.13 -34.38 5.06
C ASP A 356 -4.38 -35.06 6.21
N PRO A 357 -4.74 -36.33 6.54
CA PRO A 357 -3.98 -37.12 7.48
C PRO A 357 -2.52 -37.27 7.04
N TYR A 358 -1.61 -37.26 8.02
CA TYR A 358 -0.21 -37.57 7.80
C TYR A 358 -0.05 -39.05 7.49
N VAL A 359 0.59 -39.33 6.35
CA VAL A 359 0.96 -40.68 5.91
C VAL A 359 2.47 -40.75 5.97
N PHE A 360 2.98 -41.70 6.77
CA PHE A 360 4.41 -41.88 6.99
C PHE A 360 5.18 -42.04 5.67
N SER A 361 6.29 -41.32 5.56
CA SER A 361 7.24 -41.41 4.44
C SER A 361 8.64 -41.57 5.01
N TYR A 362 9.41 -42.52 4.48
CA TYR A 362 10.77 -42.88 4.93
C TYR A 362 11.78 -41.71 4.98
N ASN A 363 11.45 -40.56 4.38
CA ASN A 363 12.36 -39.43 4.23
C ASN A 363 12.08 -38.25 5.17
N TYR A 364 10.92 -38.17 5.83
CA TYR A 364 10.58 -37.01 6.65
C TYR A 364 9.67 -37.36 7.84
N ASP A 365 10.15 -37.20 9.08
CA ASP A 365 9.37 -37.38 10.32
C ASP A 365 8.30 -36.29 10.53
N ASN A 366 8.24 -35.31 9.63
CA ASN A 366 7.33 -34.19 9.64
C ASN A 366 7.09 -33.67 8.21
N ARG A 367 6.11 -32.79 8.03
CA ARG A 367 5.91 -32.03 6.78
C ARG A 367 5.39 -30.64 7.09
N GLY A 368 5.82 -29.65 6.32
CA GLY A 368 5.46 -28.25 6.48
C GLY A 368 5.09 -27.60 5.15
N VAL A 369 4.10 -26.71 5.16
CA VAL A 369 3.71 -25.91 3.99
C VAL A 369 3.56 -24.47 4.43
N VAL A 370 3.93 -23.53 3.57
CA VAL A 370 3.57 -22.12 3.72
C VAL A 370 2.42 -21.82 2.77
N VAL A 371 1.36 -21.22 3.28
CA VAL A 371 0.22 -20.72 2.50
C VAL A 371 0.23 -19.20 2.55
N MET A 372 0.36 -18.57 1.39
CA MET A 372 0.37 -17.11 1.24
C MET A 372 -0.75 -16.63 0.32
N ALA A 373 -1.28 -15.44 0.59
CA ALA A 373 -2.13 -14.69 -0.33
C ALA A 373 -1.42 -13.41 -0.76
N PHE A 374 -1.24 -13.22 -2.06
CA PHE A 374 -0.64 -12.02 -2.62
C PHE A 374 -1.72 -11.12 -3.23
N PRO A 375 -1.72 -9.80 -2.95
CA PRO A 375 -2.51 -8.87 -3.75
C PRO A 375 -2.23 -9.08 -5.23
N LYS A 376 -3.26 -9.10 -6.07
CA LYS A 376 -3.15 -9.48 -7.48
C LYS A 376 -2.04 -8.73 -8.21
N LYS A 377 -1.99 -7.40 -8.06
CA LYS A 377 -0.95 -6.57 -8.70
C LYS A 377 0.46 -6.85 -8.21
N GLU A 378 0.65 -7.24 -6.94
CA GLU A 378 1.97 -7.63 -6.43
C GLU A 378 2.37 -9.01 -6.98
N TYR A 379 1.43 -9.95 -7.03
CA TYR A 379 1.66 -11.26 -7.63
C TYR A 379 2.12 -11.15 -9.09
N GLU A 380 1.44 -10.32 -9.90
CA GLU A 380 1.79 -10.13 -11.31
C GLU A 380 3.23 -9.62 -11.52
N LYS A 381 3.81 -8.91 -10.54
CA LYS A 381 5.21 -8.44 -10.58
C LYS A 381 6.23 -9.57 -10.36
N ILE A 382 5.85 -10.62 -9.61
CA ILE A 382 6.77 -11.68 -9.16
C ILE A 382 6.48 -13.08 -9.75
N LYS A 383 5.31 -13.28 -10.39
CA LYS A 383 4.82 -14.59 -10.87
C LYS A 383 5.77 -15.40 -11.75
N ASN A 384 6.74 -14.74 -12.40
CA ASN A 384 7.70 -15.40 -13.28
C ASN A 384 8.83 -16.10 -12.53
N ASP A 385 9.06 -15.76 -11.25
CA ASP A 385 10.10 -16.35 -10.41
C ASP A 385 9.73 -16.18 -8.93
N LEU A 386 8.84 -17.03 -8.42
CA LEU A 386 8.32 -16.91 -7.06
C LEU A 386 9.40 -17.12 -6.01
N GLU A 387 10.22 -18.16 -6.16
CA GLU A 387 11.27 -18.53 -5.19
C GLU A 387 12.24 -17.36 -4.95
N LYS A 388 12.83 -16.82 -6.02
CA LYS A 388 13.83 -15.74 -5.92
C LYS A 388 13.27 -14.45 -5.32
N ASN A 389 11.98 -14.18 -5.51
CA ASN A 389 11.36 -12.96 -5.01
C ASN A 389 10.86 -13.13 -3.57
N ILE A 390 10.29 -14.29 -3.24
CA ILE A 390 9.71 -14.57 -1.92
C ILE A 390 10.78 -14.90 -0.89
N ILE A 391 11.88 -15.56 -1.28
CA ILE A 391 12.94 -15.98 -0.38
C ILE A 391 14.16 -15.06 -0.49
N VAL A 392 14.63 -14.55 0.66
CA VAL A 392 15.84 -13.73 0.81
C VAL A 392 16.62 -14.23 2.01
N ASP A 393 17.91 -14.53 1.82
CA ASP A 393 18.82 -15.05 2.85
C ASP A 393 18.24 -16.27 3.60
N ASP A 394 17.67 -17.23 2.87
CA ASP A 394 17.01 -18.44 3.40
C ASP A 394 15.75 -18.20 4.25
N TYR A 395 15.18 -16.98 4.22
CA TYR A 395 13.94 -16.63 4.92
C TYR A 395 12.88 -16.05 3.97
N ILE A 396 11.62 -16.10 4.38
CA ILE A 396 10.57 -15.32 3.69
C ILE A 396 10.91 -13.84 3.81
N ASN A 397 10.96 -13.15 2.67
CA ASN A 397 11.22 -11.73 2.59
C ASN A 397 10.29 -10.96 3.54
N PRO A 398 10.80 -10.14 4.48
CA PRO A 398 9.99 -9.40 5.45
C PRO A 398 8.88 -8.55 4.81
N ARG A 399 9.07 -8.09 3.56
CA ARG A 399 8.04 -7.37 2.79
C ARG A 399 6.75 -8.19 2.63
N TYR A 400 6.86 -9.52 2.54
CA TYR A 400 5.73 -10.42 2.29
C TYR A 400 5.27 -11.17 3.54
N GLN A 401 5.81 -10.86 4.71
CA GLN A 401 5.44 -11.57 5.94
C GLN A 401 3.96 -11.40 6.30
N SER A 402 3.36 -10.25 5.98
CA SER A 402 1.92 -10.01 6.16
C SER A 402 1.02 -10.80 5.21
N TYR A 403 1.60 -11.46 4.19
CA TYR A 403 0.87 -12.23 3.19
C TYR A 403 0.72 -13.70 3.59
N VAL A 404 1.39 -14.15 4.66
CA VAL A 404 1.28 -15.51 5.17
C VAL A 404 -0.08 -15.70 5.85
N LEU A 405 -0.93 -16.53 5.26
CA LEU A 405 -2.21 -16.94 5.86
C LEU A 405 -1.99 -17.97 6.96
N GLY A 406 -0.99 -18.84 6.78
CA GLY A 406 -0.58 -19.84 7.75
C GLY A 406 0.62 -20.64 7.27
N ALA A 407 1.37 -21.20 8.21
CA ALA A 407 2.44 -22.15 7.95
C ALA A 407 2.16 -23.46 8.71
N PRO A 408 1.21 -24.29 8.24
CA PRO A 408 0.87 -25.56 8.88
C PRO A 408 2.04 -26.54 8.85
N VAL A 409 2.32 -27.12 10.01
CA VAL A 409 3.25 -28.23 10.20
C VAL A 409 2.49 -29.40 10.78
N GLN A 410 2.78 -30.59 10.27
CA GLN A 410 2.19 -31.84 10.71
C GLN A 410 3.30 -32.87 10.94
N THR A 411 3.20 -33.62 12.03
CA THR A 411 4.09 -34.75 12.33
C THR A 411 3.27 -36.02 12.46
N GLU A 412 3.96 -37.16 12.45
CA GLU A 412 3.40 -38.35 13.08
C GLU A 412 3.03 -37.98 14.54
N ASP A 413 1.87 -38.42 15.04
CA ASP A 413 1.59 -38.23 16.46
C ASP A 413 2.69 -38.96 17.23
N VAL A 414 3.17 -38.38 18.33
CA VAL A 414 4.16 -39.08 19.15
C VAL A 414 3.45 -40.23 19.83
N VAL A 415 3.47 -41.39 19.18
CA VAL A 415 3.02 -42.63 19.75
C VAL A 415 3.93 -42.95 20.95
N MET A 416 3.38 -43.62 21.96
CA MET A 416 4.09 -43.96 23.17
C MET A 416 5.49 -44.52 22.84
N SER A 417 6.54 -43.90 23.38
CA SER A 417 7.93 -44.28 23.08
C SER A 417 8.73 -44.56 24.34
N PHE A 418 9.87 -45.23 24.17
CA PHE A 418 10.66 -45.74 25.27
C PHE A 418 12.11 -45.27 25.17
N THR A 419 12.64 -44.77 26.29
CA THR A 419 14.08 -44.48 26.41
C THR A 419 14.69 -45.39 27.47
N THR A 420 15.72 -46.17 27.10
CA THR A 420 16.43 -47.04 28.04
C THR A 420 17.28 -46.23 29.00
N CYS A 421 17.11 -46.46 30.30
CA CYS A 421 17.80 -45.79 31.39
C CYS A 421 18.33 -46.80 32.42
N ILE A 422 19.36 -46.40 33.17
CA ILE A 422 19.84 -47.09 34.38
C ILE A 422 19.90 -46.14 35.57
N ALA A 423 19.94 -46.69 36.79
CA ALA A 423 20.11 -45.89 38.00
C ALA A 423 21.60 -45.63 38.25
N MET A 424 21.98 -44.36 38.41
CA MET A 424 23.31 -43.92 38.82
C MET A 424 23.17 -42.68 39.71
N ASP A 425 23.98 -42.55 40.75
CA ASP A 425 23.98 -41.43 41.70
C ASP A 425 22.57 -41.06 42.22
N GLY A 426 21.69 -42.05 42.39
CA GLY A 426 20.30 -41.85 42.82
C GLY A 426 19.33 -41.26 41.77
N GLU A 427 19.77 -41.04 40.54
CA GLU A 427 18.96 -40.58 39.41
C GLU A 427 18.88 -41.62 38.28
N LEU A 428 17.96 -41.42 37.32
CA LEU A 428 17.85 -42.27 36.13
C LEU A 428 18.51 -41.59 34.93
N PHE A 429 19.48 -42.26 34.33
CA PHE A 429 20.28 -41.74 33.22
C PHE A 429 20.00 -42.52 31.93
N PRO A 430 19.69 -41.84 30.80
CA PRO A 430 19.56 -42.47 29.49
C PRO A 430 20.88 -43.11 29.03
N ILE A 431 20.81 -44.38 28.64
CA ILE A 431 21.99 -45.15 28.21
C ILE A 431 22.63 -44.56 26.95
N ALA A 432 21.84 -44.03 26.02
CA ALA A 432 22.35 -43.43 24.79
C ALA A 432 23.37 -42.30 25.04
N ASN A 433 23.22 -41.56 26.14
CA ASN A 433 24.17 -40.52 26.53
C ASN A 433 25.53 -41.08 26.98
N MET A 434 25.59 -42.35 27.39
CA MET A 434 26.80 -43.01 27.87
C MET A 434 27.52 -43.77 26.75
N ILE A 435 26.78 -44.48 25.90
CA ILE A 435 27.35 -45.35 24.87
C ILE A 435 27.28 -44.75 23.45
N GLY A 436 26.56 -43.64 23.26
CA GLY A 436 26.44 -42.94 21.98
C GLY A 436 25.41 -43.54 21.01
N GLU A 437 24.66 -44.56 21.42
CA GLU A 437 23.63 -45.22 20.62
C GLU A 437 22.39 -45.59 21.45
N ASP A 438 21.21 -45.55 20.85
CA ASP A 438 19.96 -45.94 21.49
C ASP A 438 19.80 -47.47 21.52
N CYS A 439 19.65 -48.03 22.73
CA CYS A 439 19.33 -49.45 22.88
C CYS A 439 17.88 -49.78 22.51
N THR A 440 17.00 -48.78 22.39
CA THR A 440 15.59 -48.97 22.06
C THR A 440 15.21 -48.16 20.83
N THR A 441 14.74 -48.84 19.80
CA THR A 441 14.41 -48.27 18.49
C THR A 441 13.04 -48.74 18.03
N LYS A 442 12.40 -47.99 17.12
CA LYS A 442 11.13 -48.40 16.50
C LYS A 442 11.39 -49.67 15.67
N TYR A 443 10.53 -50.67 15.81
CA TYR A 443 10.64 -51.92 15.05
C TYR A 443 10.28 -51.66 13.59
N ASP A 444 11.15 -52.07 12.67
CA ASP A 444 11.08 -51.84 11.23
C ASP A 444 10.89 -53.14 10.40
N GLY A 445 10.60 -54.26 11.08
CA GLY A 445 10.38 -55.56 10.45
C GLY A 445 8.95 -55.79 9.96
N GLU A 446 8.66 -57.02 9.53
CA GLU A 446 7.32 -57.45 9.11
C GLU A 446 6.30 -57.39 10.26
N GLU A 447 5.02 -57.22 9.90
CA GLU A 447 3.90 -57.18 10.84
C GLU A 447 3.92 -58.36 11.81
N ILE A 448 3.79 -58.07 13.11
CA ILE A 448 3.79 -59.09 14.16
C ILE A 448 2.35 -59.50 14.45
N GLU A 449 1.96 -60.68 14.00
CA GLU A 449 0.63 -61.24 14.24
C GLU A 449 0.29 -61.24 15.74
N GLY A 450 -0.82 -60.61 16.10
CA GLY A 450 -1.28 -60.52 17.49
C GLY A 450 -0.61 -59.43 18.34
N ALA A 451 0.20 -58.53 17.78
CA ALA A 451 0.76 -57.37 18.48
C ALA A 451 -0.34 -56.47 19.06
N GLY A 452 -1.43 -56.27 18.31
CA GLY A 452 -2.57 -55.43 18.71
C GLY A 452 -2.31 -53.92 18.61
N THR A 453 -1.14 -53.53 18.08
CA THR A 453 -0.74 -52.14 17.81
C THR A 453 0.38 -52.14 16.76
N ASP A 454 0.45 -51.09 15.96
CA ASP A 454 1.58 -50.83 15.04
C ASP A 454 2.72 -50.06 15.74
N ASN A 455 2.51 -49.67 17.00
CA ASN A 455 3.49 -48.97 17.81
C ASN A 455 4.45 -49.93 18.53
N ILE A 456 5.41 -50.45 17.77
CA ILE A 456 6.30 -51.51 18.20
C ILE A 456 7.73 -50.97 18.35
N TYR A 457 8.38 -51.30 19.46
CA TYR A 457 9.78 -50.98 19.72
C TYR A 457 10.58 -52.25 20.00
N THR A 458 11.83 -52.26 19.57
CA THR A 458 12.80 -53.29 19.93
C THR A 458 13.85 -52.70 20.85
N SER A 459 14.07 -53.34 21.99
CA SER A 459 15.14 -53.03 22.93
C SER A 459 16.20 -54.12 22.87
N ASN A 460 17.40 -53.77 22.41
CA ASN A 460 18.59 -54.62 22.44
C ASN A 460 19.50 -54.15 23.57
N ILE A 461 19.44 -54.85 24.70
CA ILE A 461 20.21 -54.51 25.90
C ILE A 461 21.17 -55.64 26.29
N PHE A 462 22.19 -55.29 27.05
CA PHE A 462 23.22 -56.23 27.51
C PHE A 462 23.03 -56.58 28.98
N SER A 463 23.33 -57.83 29.34
CA SER A 463 23.26 -58.29 30.74
C SER A 463 24.08 -57.43 31.71
N MET A 464 25.17 -56.82 31.24
CA MET A 464 26.01 -55.90 32.04
C MET A 464 25.24 -54.70 32.59
N LEU A 465 24.22 -54.19 31.88
CA LEU A 465 23.48 -52.99 32.32
C LEU A 465 22.82 -53.19 33.70
N PHE A 466 22.40 -54.41 34.01
CA PHE A 466 21.85 -54.75 35.33
C PHE A 466 22.92 -54.69 36.42
N SER A 467 24.17 -55.04 36.13
CA SER A 467 25.28 -54.92 37.08
C SER A 467 25.82 -53.50 37.21
N THR A 468 25.68 -52.67 36.16
CA THR A 468 26.10 -51.27 36.14
C THR A 468 25.11 -50.35 36.86
N SER A 469 23.81 -50.68 36.81
CA SER A 469 22.77 -49.94 37.52
C SER A 469 22.90 -50.14 39.04
N GLU A 470 22.86 -49.05 39.81
CA GLU A 470 23.02 -49.06 41.28
C GLU A 470 22.02 -49.96 42.01
N ASP A 471 20.81 -50.08 41.46
CA ASP A 471 19.72 -50.85 42.05
C ASP A 471 19.46 -52.19 41.35
N GLY A 472 20.34 -52.59 40.43
CA GLY A 472 20.23 -53.87 39.73
C GLY A 472 19.18 -53.92 38.62
N LYS A 473 18.66 -52.77 38.17
CA LYS A 473 17.49 -52.68 37.27
C LYS A 473 17.76 -51.88 36.01
N VAL A 474 17.00 -52.20 34.96
CA VAL A 474 16.92 -51.41 33.74
C VAL A 474 15.54 -50.75 33.66
N TYR A 475 15.52 -49.50 33.26
CA TYR A 475 14.33 -48.67 33.18
C TYR A 475 14.04 -48.30 31.73
N TYR A 476 12.77 -48.23 31.35
CA TYR A 476 12.33 -47.67 30.08
C TYR A 476 11.42 -46.49 30.39
N GLU A 477 11.92 -45.26 30.23
CA GLU A 477 11.10 -44.05 30.37
C GLU A 477 9.99 -44.08 29.32
N ILE A 478 8.74 -44.05 29.77
CA ILE A 478 7.57 -44.02 28.90
C ILE A 478 7.27 -42.56 28.58
N LYS A 479 7.43 -42.19 27.31
CA LYS A 479 7.01 -40.88 26.80
C LYS A 479 5.60 -41.00 26.23
N ASN A 480 4.75 -40.00 26.49
CA ASN A 480 3.33 -40.00 26.13
C ASN A 480 2.54 -41.19 26.70
N GLY A 481 2.85 -41.54 27.94
CA GLY A 481 2.04 -42.45 28.75
C GLY A 481 0.63 -41.92 28.97
N VAL A 482 -0.30 -42.83 29.28
CA VAL A 482 -1.66 -42.48 29.72
C VAL A 482 -1.89 -42.93 31.16
N ASP A 483 -2.82 -42.29 31.86
CA ASP A 483 -3.14 -42.71 33.23
C ASP A 483 -3.75 -44.12 33.27
N GLY A 484 -3.32 -44.90 34.26
CA GLY A 484 -3.85 -46.24 34.50
C GLY A 484 -3.34 -47.30 33.52
N MET A 485 -2.15 -47.11 32.94
CA MET A 485 -1.49 -48.15 32.14
C MET A 485 -1.31 -49.45 32.92
N ILE A 486 -1.41 -50.57 32.20
CA ILE A 486 -1.12 -51.92 32.69
C ILE A 486 -0.17 -52.63 31.73
N LEU A 487 0.62 -53.56 32.26
CA LEU A 487 1.50 -54.39 31.43
C LEU A 487 0.90 -55.78 31.26
N GLU A 488 0.97 -56.29 30.03
CA GLU A 488 0.84 -57.71 29.73
C GLU A 488 2.16 -58.15 29.11
N ASN A 489 2.86 -59.09 29.73
CA ASN A 489 4.19 -59.45 29.31
C ASN A 489 4.38 -60.97 29.29
N ASP A 490 5.26 -61.44 28.41
CA ASP A 490 5.66 -62.84 28.36
C ASP A 490 6.28 -63.29 29.69
N GLU A 491 6.30 -64.60 29.95
CA GLU A 491 7.15 -65.14 31.01
C GLU A 491 8.63 -64.88 30.66
N PHE A 492 9.30 -64.11 31.50
CA PHE A 492 10.75 -63.91 31.44
C PHE A 492 11.43 -64.86 32.41
N ASP A 493 12.36 -65.68 31.91
CA ASP A 493 13.13 -66.57 32.78
C ASP A 493 14.06 -65.75 33.69
N GLY A 494 13.74 -65.66 34.98
CA GLY A 494 14.57 -64.97 35.97
C GLY A 494 14.47 -63.43 35.97
N PHE A 495 13.50 -62.85 35.25
CA PHE A 495 13.21 -61.41 35.29
C PHE A 495 11.74 -61.12 35.61
N SER A 496 11.47 -59.90 36.06
CA SER A 496 10.14 -59.34 36.18
C SER A 496 10.06 -57.96 35.56
N ALA A 497 8.94 -57.67 34.91
CA ALA A 497 8.59 -56.35 34.40
C ALA A 497 7.49 -55.74 35.27
N GLY A 498 7.55 -54.43 35.50
CA GLY A 498 6.53 -53.70 36.24
C GLY A 498 6.48 -52.23 35.83
N LEU A 499 5.44 -51.52 36.28
CA LEU A 499 5.36 -50.07 36.14
C LEU A 499 5.81 -49.38 37.42
N THR A 500 6.51 -48.25 37.27
CA THR A 500 6.87 -47.38 38.38
C THR A 500 6.86 -45.93 37.96
N ASN A 501 6.52 -45.03 38.87
CA ASN A 501 6.62 -43.60 38.66
C ASN A 501 7.78 -43.06 39.52
N LYS A 502 8.71 -42.34 38.89
CA LYS A 502 9.80 -41.64 39.57
C LYS A 502 9.81 -40.19 39.10
N ALA A 503 9.75 -39.26 40.05
CA ALA A 503 9.75 -37.82 39.79
C ALA A 503 8.70 -37.35 38.76
N GLY A 504 7.51 -37.95 38.75
CA GLY A 504 6.42 -37.57 37.85
C GLY A 504 6.53 -38.15 36.44
N LYS A 505 7.49 -39.03 36.18
CA LYS A 505 7.64 -39.78 34.93
C LYS A 505 7.34 -41.25 35.14
N ASP A 506 6.69 -41.87 34.17
CA ASP A 506 6.37 -43.30 34.18
C ASP A 506 7.48 -44.12 33.51
N TYR A 507 7.76 -45.29 34.08
CA TYR A 507 8.78 -46.20 33.59
C TYR A 507 8.26 -47.63 33.57
N ILE A 508 8.65 -48.40 32.55
CA ILE A 508 8.71 -49.87 32.67
C ILE A 508 10.02 -50.19 33.38
N VAL A 509 9.96 -50.94 34.47
CA VAL A 509 11.13 -51.42 35.20
C VAL A 509 11.33 -52.90 34.97
N LEU A 510 12.50 -53.27 34.46
CA LEU A 510 12.94 -54.64 34.29
C LEU A 510 13.91 -54.98 35.43
N SER A 511 13.56 -55.97 36.24
CA SER A 511 14.30 -56.40 37.43
C SER A 511 14.70 -57.87 37.33
N THR A 512 15.81 -58.24 37.97
CA THR A 512 16.26 -59.63 38.09
C THR A 512 16.62 -59.96 39.54
N ALA A 513 16.44 -61.23 39.92
CA ALA A 513 16.84 -61.72 41.24
C ALA A 513 18.32 -62.11 41.31
N ASN A 514 19.01 -62.23 40.17
CA ASN A 514 20.40 -62.69 40.12
C ASN A 514 21.19 -62.07 38.97
N ALA A 515 21.80 -60.91 39.20
CA ALA A 515 22.55 -60.15 38.19
C ALA A 515 23.86 -60.83 37.72
N GLU A 516 24.36 -61.85 38.43
CA GLU A 516 25.64 -62.50 38.13
C GLU A 516 25.53 -63.60 37.06
N THR A 517 24.33 -64.17 36.84
CA THR A 517 24.07 -65.20 35.82
C THR A 517 22.72 -64.93 35.15
N LEU A 518 22.72 -64.07 34.14
CA LEU A 518 21.50 -63.70 33.41
C LEU A 518 21.29 -64.59 32.19
N PRO A 519 20.15 -65.32 32.09
CA PRO A 519 19.84 -66.07 30.89
C PRO A 519 19.57 -65.11 29.73
N LEU A 520 20.08 -65.46 28.55
CA LEU A 520 19.79 -64.73 27.32
C LEU A 520 18.29 -64.73 27.05
N GLN A 521 17.75 -63.58 26.68
CA GLN A 521 16.35 -63.42 26.31
C GLN A 521 16.31 -62.92 24.87
N GLN A 522 15.47 -63.52 24.04
CA GLN A 522 15.22 -63.04 22.69
C GLN A 522 13.72 -62.97 22.45
N GLY A 523 13.28 -61.86 21.87
CA GLY A 523 11.91 -61.66 21.41
C GLY A 523 10.86 -61.57 22.51
N LYS A 524 11.24 -61.28 23.76
CA LYS A 524 10.27 -61.25 24.88
C LYS A 524 9.41 -60.00 24.81
N GLN A 525 8.10 -60.17 24.83
CA GLN A 525 7.15 -59.09 24.60
C GLN A 525 6.65 -58.47 25.91
N ILE A 526 6.57 -57.14 25.92
CA ILE A 526 5.86 -56.34 26.94
C ILE A 526 4.86 -55.45 26.21
N LYS A 527 3.58 -55.78 26.31
CA LYS A 527 2.47 -54.94 25.83
C LYS A 527 2.11 -53.94 26.91
N VAL A 528 2.16 -52.66 26.57
CA VAL A 528 1.60 -51.58 27.39
C VAL A 528 0.16 -51.39 26.96
N LYS A 529 -0.79 -51.55 27.89
CA LYS A 529 -2.21 -51.36 27.64
C LYS A 529 -2.75 -50.19 28.42
N SER A 530 -3.80 -49.56 27.89
CA SER A 530 -4.59 -48.59 28.63
C SER A 530 -5.46 -49.28 29.70
N SER A 531 -6.09 -48.48 30.57
CA SER A 531 -7.03 -48.96 31.58
C SER A 531 -8.28 -49.67 31.00
N ASN A 532 -8.58 -49.49 29.72
CA ASN A 532 -9.70 -50.14 29.03
C ASN A 532 -9.29 -51.45 28.32
N GLY A 533 -8.00 -51.81 28.33
CA GLY A 533 -7.46 -53.03 27.70
C GLY A 533 -6.93 -52.89 26.28
N GLU A 534 -7.01 -51.70 25.67
CA GLU A 534 -6.40 -51.37 24.38
C GLU A 534 -4.86 -51.42 24.46
N VAL A 535 -4.19 -52.03 23.47
CA VAL A 535 -2.73 -52.09 23.41
C VAL A 535 -2.20 -50.78 22.81
N LEU A 536 -1.46 -50.02 23.61
CA LEU A 536 -0.90 -48.71 23.25
C LEU A 536 0.49 -48.82 22.61
N ALA A 537 1.27 -49.81 23.04
CA ALA A 537 2.60 -50.08 22.53
C ALA A 537 3.02 -51.53 22.80
N LEU A 538 3.92 -52.06 21.97
CA LEU A 538 4.60 -53.32 22.19
C LEU A 538 6.11 -53.09 22.27
N LEU A 539 6.72 -53.47 23.38
CA LEU A 539 8.17 -53.43 23.56
C LEU A 539 8.74 -54.86 23.52
N ILE A 540 9.59 -55.13 22.54
CA ILE A 540 10.26 -56.41 22.32
C ILE A 540 11.65 -56.32 22.96
N ILE A 541 11.93 -57.18 23.92
CA ILE A 541 13.17 -57.20 24.70
C ILE A 541 14.07 -58.32 24.22
N ASN A 542 15.29 -57.94 23.83
CA ASN A 542 16.42 -58.82 23.60
C ASN A 542 17.51 -58.51 24.64
N ILE A 543 17.90 -59.51 25.43
CA ILE A 543 19.00 -59.45 26.38
C ILE A 543 20.11 -60.34 25.86
N GLY A 544 21.21 -59.72 25.40
CA GLY A 544 22.37 -60.38 24.84
C GLY A 544 23.53 -60.56 25.83
N GLU A 545 24.53 -61.35 25.42
CA GLU A 545 25.84 -61.39 26.07
C GLU A 545 26.59 -60.08 25.78
N ASN A 546 27.56 -59.77 26.64
CA ASN A 546 28.40 -58.59 26.49
C ASN A 546 29.09 -58.56 25.10
N PRO A 547 28.97 -57.48 24.31
CA PRO A 547 29.65 -57.35 23.02
C PRO A 547 31.16 -57.07 23.17
N PHE A 548 31.64 -56.85 24.40
CA PHE A 548 33.05 -56.56 24.73
C PHE A 548 33.77 -57.70 25.45
#